data_AF-A0AAD6SS99-F1
#
_entry.id   AF-A0AAD6SS99-F1
#
_cell.length_a   1.000
_cell.length_b   1.000
_cell.length_c   1.000
_cell.angle_alpha   90.00
_cell.angle_beta   90.00
_cell.angle_gamma   90.00
#
_symmetry.space_group_name_H-M   'P 1'
#
loop_
_entity.id
_entity.type
_entity.pdbx_description
1 polymer ?
#
loop_
_entity_poly.entity_id
_entity_poly.type
_entity_poly.pdbx_seq_one_letter_code
_entity_poly.pdbx_strand_id
1 'polypeptide(L)'
;MQFLWVLSLLFMTCLAAQTIHNQLPTDLVCTPAGDCVPCPADSLQEPFCQPFGSRRLMHCVNANGTTPLPPSSPPPPAHTGHAPVLPLDDRALKLPSLSPRADPAHTHAGETLAWAACGRILAQERADFFEWVACNLLFAAVALFGVYTRARRQRVLQARQLAARIGLGGR
;
A
#
# COMPACT_ATOMS: atom_id res chain seq x y z
N MET A 1 2.03 -35.67 -13.41
CA MET A 1 3.46 -35.66 -13.80
C MET A 1 3.83 -34.42 -14.64
N GLN A 2 3.00 -33.95 -15.58
CA GLN A 2 3.26 -32.71 -16.34
C GLN A 2 3.15 -31.41 -15.52
N PHE A 3 2.27 -31.34 -14.52
CA PHE A 3 2.10 -30.13 -13.69
C PHE A 3 3.33 -29.76 -12.83
N LEU A 4 4.14 -30.74 -12.43
CA LEU A 4 5.33 -30.52 -11.59
C LEU A 4 6.51 -29.91 -12.38
N TRP A 5 6.57 -30.16 -13.69
CA TRP A 5 7.61 -29.60 -14.56
C TRP A 5 7.44 -28.11 -14.84
N VAL A 6 6.18 -27.66 -14.98
CA VAL A 6 5.86 -26.24 -15.22
C VAL A 6 6.17 -25.40 -13.98
N LEU A 7 5.91 -25.93 -12.78
CA LEU A 7 6.22 -25.28 -11.50
C LEU A 7 7.73 -25.11 -11.26
N SER A 8 8.55 -26.08 -11.70
CA SER A 8 10.02 -26.03 -11.58
C SER A 8 10.65 -24.97 -12.48
N LEU A 9 10.17 -24.85 -13.72
CA LEU A 9 10.65 -23.86 -14.69
C LEU A 9 10.34 -22.41 -14.28
N LEU A 10 9.16 -22.17 -13.68
CA LEU A 10 8.77 -20.87 -13.13
C LEU A 10 9.63 -20.46 -11.91
N PHE A 11 10.10 -21.42 -11.12
CA PHE A 11 10.92 -21.14 -9.95
C PHE A 11 12.34 -20.71 -10.32
N MET A 12 12.92 -21.28 -11.38
CA MET A 12 14.29 -21.00 -11.82
C MET A 12 14.46 -19.67 -12.56
N THR A 13 13.43 -19.15 -13.22
CA THR A 13 13.51 -17.82 -13.86
C THR A 13 13.53 -16.66 -12.87
N CYS A 14 13.13 -16.89 -11.61
CA CYS A 14 13.15 -15.85 -10.56
C CYS A 14 14.53 -15.61 -9.92
N LEU A 15 15.47 -16.56 -10.00
CA LEU A 15 16.77 -16.42 -9.34
C LEU A 15 17.82 -15.63 -10.16
N ALA A 16 17.55 -15.31 -11.43
CA ALA A 16 18.53 -14.65 -12.31
C ALA A 16 18.47 -13.10 -12.31
N ALA A 17 17.59 -12.49 -11.51
CA ALA A 17 17.38 -11.05 -11.55
C ALA A 17 18.10 -10.30 -10.42
N GLN A 18 19.16 -9.61 -10.83
CA GLN A 18 19.70 -8.35 -10.28
C GLN A 18 20.81 -8.41 -9.23
N THR A 19 22.05 -8.41 -9.74
CA THR A 19 23.19 -7.71 -9.14
C THR A 19 23.12 -6.23 -9.52
N ILE A 20 22.95 -5.33 -8.55
CA ILE A 20 23.15 -3.88 -8.75
C ILE A 20 24.36 -3.46 -7.91
N HIS A 21 25.45 -3.15 -8.60
CA HIS A 21 26.55 -2.34 -8.08
C HIS A 21 26.09 -0.87 -8.09
N ASN A 22 26.16 -0.19 -6.95
CA ASN A 22 26.14 1.27 -6.93
C ASN A 22 27.11 1.77 -5.87
N GLN A 23 28.35 1.99 -6.31
CA GLN A 23 29.36 2.67 -5.54
C GLN A 23 29.54 4.05 -6.15
N LEU A 24 28.91 5.06 -5.54
CA LEU A 24 29.33 6.44 -5.74
C LEU A 24 29.25 7.17 -4.39
N PRO A 25 30.39 7.64 -3.84
CA PRO A 25 30.39 8.54 -2.70
C PRO A 25 30.04 9.94 -3.21
N THR A 26 28.78 10.32 -3.04
CA THR A 26 28.40 11.73 -3.01
C THR A 26 27.99 12.03 -1.58
N ASP A 27 28.65 12.99 -0.95
CA ASP A 27 28.52 13.33 0.46
C ASP A 27 27.21 14.12 0.71
N LEU A 28 26.08 13.51 0.35
CA LEU A 28 24.74 14.06 0.52
C LEU A 28 24.00 13.23 1.58
N VAL A 29 23.50 13.93 2.59
CA VAL A 29 22.62 13.34 3.60
C VAL A 29 21.18 13.67 3.21
N CYS A 30 20.40 12.65 2.88
CA CYS A 30 19.00 12.79 2.52
C CYS A 30 18.08 12.30 3.65
N THR A 31 17.10 13.11 4.03
CA THR A 31 16.09 12.77 5.04
C THR A 31 14.68 12.76 4.42
N PRO A 32 13.78 11.89 4.88
CA PRO A 32 12.41 11.82 4.35
C PRO A 32 11.61 13.06 4.78
N ALA A 33 10.91 13.67 3.83
CA ALA A 33 10.13 14.90 4.04
C ALA A 33 8.64 14.74 3.73
N GLY A 34 8.22 13.62 3.13
CA GLY A 34 6.82 13.38 2.80
C GLY A 34 6.40 11.91 2.92
N ASP A 35 5.10 11.69 2.76
CA ASP A 35 4.48 10.37 2.81
C ASP A 35 4.90 9.49 1.62
N CYS A 36 4.77 8.18 1.82
CA CYS A 36 4.95 7.20 0.76
C CYS A 36 3.66 7.15 -0.09
N VAL A 37 3.76 7.58 -1.34
CA VAL A 37 2.63 7.69 -2.28
C VAL A 37 2.87 6.87 -3.53
N PRO A 38 1.81 6.42 -4.23
CA PRO A 38 1.96 5.71 -5.50
C PRO A 38 2.67 6.58 -6.54
N CYS A 39 3.51 5.96 -7.36
CA CYS A 39 4.07 6.63 -8.51
C CYS A 39 3.01 6.87 -9.59
N PRO A 40 3.06 8.02 -10.27
CA PRO A 40 2.23 8.24 -11.44
C PRO A 40 2.67 7.30 -12.57
N ALA A 41 1.75 7.03 -13.50
CA ALA A 41 1.91 5.97 -14.50
C ALA A 41 3.10 6.19 -15.46
N ASP A 42 3.43 7.45 -15.71
CA ASP A 42 4.53 7.90 -16.57
C ASP A 42 5.91 7.70 -15.93
N SER A 43 6.01 7.72 -14.59
CA SER A 43 7.28 7.59 -13.87
C SER A 43 7.51 6.23 -13.21
N LEU A 44 6.67 5.22 -13.50
CA LEU A 44 6.79 3.89 -12.90
C LEU A 44 8.13 3.20 -13.17
N GLN A 45 8.77 3.53 -14.29
CA GLN A 45 10.04 2.96 -14.73
C GLN A 45 11.25 3.65 -14.10
N GLU A 46 11.05 4.81 -13.47
CA GLU A 46 12.12 5.55 -12.83
C GLU A 46 12.66 4.80 -11.60
N PRO A 47 13.96 4.92 -11.30
CA PRO A 47 14.59 4.17 -10.21
C PRO A 47 14.01 4.53 -8.84
N PHE A 48 13.51 5.76 -8.64
CA PHE A 48 12.85 6.17 -7.39
C PHE A 48 11.45 5.56 -7.20
N CYS A 49 10.94 4.83 -8.19
CA CYS A 49 9.69 4.09 -8.11
C CYS A 49 9.92 2.58 -7.97
N GLN A 50 11.12 2.07 -8.20
CA GLN A 50 11.41 0.65 -8.16
C GLN A 50 11.87 0.22 -6.75
N PRO A 51 11.50 -0.99 -6.27
CA PRO A 51 10.69 -2.02 -6.94
C PRO A 51 9.18 -1.94 -6.65
N PHE A 52 8.74 -1.04 -5.77
CA PHE A 52 7.39 -1.08 -5.19
C PHE A 52 6.35 -0.21 -5.89
N GLY A 53 6.73 0.51 -6.95
CA GLY A 53 5.88 1.50 -7.61
C GLY A 53 5.46 2.66 -6.70
N SER A 54 6.21 2.92 -5.62
CA SER A 54 5.89 3.93 -4.61
C SER A 54 7.09 4.83 -4.35
N ARG A 55 6.84 6.14 -4.22
CA ARG A 55 7.87 7.17 -4.01
C ARG A 55 7.54 8.06 -2.82
N ARG A 56 8.58 8.64 -2.21
CA ARG A 56 8.47 9.67 -1.17
C ARG A 56 9.42 10.83 -1.45
N LEU A 57 9.03 12.01 -0.99
CA LEU A 57 9.87 13.21 -1.07
C LEU A 57 11.00 13.14 -0.04
N MET A 58 12.19 13.55 -0.44
CA MET A 58 13.41 13.60 0.38
C MET A 58 14.00 15.02 0.34
N HIS A 59 14.54 15.47 1.46
CA HIS A 59 15.38 16.66 1.54
C HIS A 59 16.83 16.22 1.65
N CYS A 60 17.66 16.64 0.70
CA CYS A 60 19.09 16.31 0.67
C CYS A 60 19.93 17.55 0.94
N VAL A 61 20.90 17.42 1.86
CA VAL A 61 21.89 18.46 2.18
C VAL A 61 23.30 17.94 1.94
N ASN A 62 24.23 18.81 1.57
CA ASN A 62 25.66 18.46 1.48
C ASN A 62 26.24 18.26 2.88
N ALA A 63 26.82 17.09 3.17
CA ALA A 63 27.41 16.76 4.47
C ALA A 63 28.61 17.66 4.82
N ASN A 64 29.38 18.08 3.80
CA ASN A 64 30.53 18.99 3.95
C ASN A 64 30.15 20.48 3.96
N GLY A 65 28.88 20.80 3.70
CA GLY A 65 28.37 22.16 3.84
C GLY A 65 28.04 22.41 5.29
N THR A 66 29.02 22.84 6.08
CA THR A 66 28.85 23.26 7.48
C THR A 66 27.74 24.31 7.57
N THR A 67 26.54 23.85 7.88
CA THR A 67 25.45 24.67 8.40
C THR A 67 25.10 24.04 9.75
N PRO A 68 25.03 24.80 10.85
CA PRO A 68 24.97 24.23 12.19
C PRO A 68 23.78 23.29 12.32
N LEU A 69 24.00 22.09 12.87
CA LEU A 69 22.90 21.24 13.31
C LEU A 69 21.93 22.10 14.15
N PRO A 70 20.62 22.13 13.85
CA PRO A 70 19.67 22.53 14.87
C PRO A 70 19.87 21.56 16.05
N PRO A 71 19.93 22.06 17.30
CA PRO A 71 20.15 21.21 18.44
C PRO A 71 19.13 20.09 18.43
N SER A 72 19.62 18.86 18.54
CA SER A 72 18.84 17.66 18.82
C SER A 72 17.75 17.99 19.83
N SER A 73 16.51 18.10 19.35
CA SER A 73 15.35 18.11 20.22
C SER A 73 15.39 16.81 21.03
N PRO A 74 15.29 16.88 22.37
CA PRO A 74 15.23 15.67 23.20
C PRO A 74 13.99 14.84 22.82
N PRO A 75 13.99 13.52 23.06
CA PRO A 75 12.85 12.66 22.76
C PRO A 75 11.59 13.20 23.43
N PRO A 76 10.42 13.15 22.77
CA PRO A 76 9.20 13.72 23.32
C PRO A 76 8.81 12.97 24.61
N PRO A 77 8.55 13.68 25.72
CA PRO A 77 7.93 13.06 26.88
C PRO A 77 6.50 12.68 26.52
N ALA A 78 6.17 11.42 26.77
CA ALA A 78 4.86 10.85 26.53
C ALA A 78 3.83 11.38 27.56
N HIS A 79 3.10 12.46 27.29
CA HIS A 79 1.94 12.83 28.12
C HIS A 79 0.83 13.56 27.33
N THR A 80 -0.28 12.84 27.15
CA THR A 80 -1.69 13.25 27.36
C THR A 80 -2.13 14.69 27.09
N GLY A 81 -3.03 14.84 26.11
CA GLY A 81 -4.30 15.60 26.21
C GLY A 81 -4.23 17.09 26.52
N HIS A 82 -4.60 17.93 25.53
CA HIS A 82 -5.69 18.91 25.59
C HIS A 82 -5.55 19.93 24.44
N ALA A 83 -6.62 20.11 23.68
CA ALA A 83 -6.76 21.17 22.68
C ALA A 83 -7.06 22.52 23.36
N PRO A 84 -6.61 23.63 22.76
CA PRO A 84 -7.41 24.86 22.78
C PRO A 84 -7.64 25.43 21.37
N VAL A 85 -8.90 25.82 21.14
CA VAL A 85 -9.40 26.65 20.05
C VAL A 85 -8.92 28.11 20.23
N LEU A 86 -8.79 28.88 19.14
CA LEU A 86 -9.14 30.31 18.93
C LEU A 86 -8.21 30.99 17.87
N PRO A 87 -8.55 32.17 17.29
CA PRO A 87 -9.69 32.48 16.42
C PRO A 87 -9.26 33.14 15.08
N LEU A 88 -10.23 33.22 14.16
CA LEU A 88 -10.19 33.85 12.84
C LEU A 88 -9.96 35.38 12.94
N ASP A 89 -9.12 35.94 12.06
CA ASP A 89 -9.17 37.37 11.75
C ASP A 89 -9.20 37.61 10.23
N ASP A 90 -10.36 38.11 9.79
CA ASP A 90 -10.69 38.56 8.46
C ASP A 90 -10.37 40.06 8.35
N ARG A 91 -9.47 40.48 7.45
CA ARG A 91 -9.67 41.67 6.60
C ARG A 91 -8.54 41.95 5.60
N ALA A 92 -8.94 41.81 4.34
CA ALA A 92 -8.73 42.73 3.21
C ALA A 92 -7.36 42.80 2.52
N LEU A 93 -7.27 42.21 1.30
CA LEU A 93 -7.31 43.00 0.05
C LEU A 93 -7.31 42.12 -1.23
N LYS A 94 -8.45 42.21 -1.94
CA LYS A 94 -8.71 42.25 -3.41
C LYS A 94 -7.57 41.86 -4.41
N LEU A 95 -7.90 40.87 -5.26
CA LEU A 95 -7.44 40.44 -6.62
C LEU A 95 -6.64 41.48 -7.49
N PRO A 96 -5.79 41.07 -8.47
CA PRO A 96 -6.13 40.13 -9.56
C PRO A 96 -5.08 39.07 -9.91
N SER A 97 -5.54 38.07 -10.68
CA SER A 97 -4.76 37.17 -11.53
C SER A 97 -3.51 37.84 -12.13
N LEU A 98 -2.33 37.35 -11.75
CA LEU A 98 -1.19 37.29 -12.63
C LEU A 98 -0.27 36.18 -12.11
N SER A 99 -0.03 35.15 -12.93
CA SER A 99 1.19 34.37 -12.77
C SER A 99 2.34 35.24 -13.26
N PRO A 100 3.29 35.56 -12.38
CA PRO A 100 4.67 35.53 -12.85
C PRO A 100 5.58 34.93 -11.79
N ARG A 101 6.39 33.95 -12.22
CA ARG A 101 7.69 33.61 -11.62
C ARG A 101 7.63 33.13 -10.16
N ALA A 102 7.98 31.87 -9.98
CA ALA A 102 8.36 31.33 -8.68
C ALA A 102 9.48 32.19 -8.07
N ASP A 103 9.12 33.06 -7.13
CA ASP A 103 10.10 33.74 -6.28
C ASP A 103 10.64 32.73 -5.25
N PRO A 104 11.96 32.70 -5.03
CA PRO A 104 12.61 31.76 -4.12
C PRO A 104 12.58 32.34 -2.72
N ALA A 105 11.58 31.99 -1.92
CA ALA A 105 11.57 32.36 -0.51
C ALA A 105 11.30 31.12 0.34
N HIS A 106 12.39 30.66 0.98
CA HIS A 106 12.51 29.57 1.95
C HIS A 106 12.81 28.17 1.40
N THR A 107 13.60 28.05 0.32
CA THR A 107 14.54 26.93 0.26
C THR A 107 15.64 27.25 1.26
N HIS A 108 15.73 26.50 2.36
CA HIS A 108 16.93 26.48 3.19
C HIS A 108 18.14 26.42 2.24
N ALA A 109 18.98 27.44 2.28
CA ALA A 109 20.06 27.62 1.31
C ALA A 109 21.00 26.40 1.39
N GLY A 110 20.88 25.47 0.44
CA GLY A 110 21.63 24.21 0.41
C GLY A 110 20.80 22.92 0.44
N GLU A 111 19.47 23.00 0.62
CA GLU A 111 18.57 21.84 0.54
C GLU A 111 18.10 21.59 -0.91
N THR A 112 18.26 20.35 -1.38
CA THR A 112 17.75 19.89 -2.68
C THR A 112 16.59 18.91 -2.47
N LEU A 113 15.47 19.15 -3.14
CA LEU A 113 14.33 18.22 -3.17
C LEU A 113 14.62 17.05 -4.10
N ALA A 114 14.45 15.83 -3.60
CA ALA A 114 14.65 14.61 -4.37
C ALA A 114 13.53 13.61 -4.11
N TRP A 115 13.41 12.63 -5.00
CA TRP A 115 12.50 11.49 -4.84
C TRP A 115 13.30 10.23 -4.53
N ALA A 116 12.81 9.44 -3.59
CA ALA A 116 13.36 8.12 -3.32
C ALA A 116 12.27 7.06 -3.28
N ALA A 117 12.66 5.82 -3.59
CA ALA A 117 11.81 4.67 -3.38
C ALA A 117 11.44 4.56 -1.89
N CYS A 118 10.18 4.21 -1.64
CA CYS A 118 9.69 3.88 -0.31
C CYS A 118 9.08 2.48 -0.29
N GLY A 119 8.67 2.04 0.90
CA GLY A 119 8.08 0.72 1.07
C GLY A 119 6.70 0.59 0.43
N ARG A 120 6.10 -0.60 0.59
CA ARG A 120 4.72 -0.85 0.17
C ARG A 120 3.74 -0.04 1.01
N ILE A 121 2.69 0.45 0.37
CA ILE A 121 1.63 1.20 1.03
C ILE A 121 0.63 0.21 1.65
N LEU A 122 0.79 -0.06 2.95
CA LEU A 122 0.02 -1.09 3.66
C LEU A 122 -1.50 -0.88 3.64
N ALA A 123 -1.95 0.38 3.55
CA ALA A 123 -3.39 0.66 3.47
C ALA A 123 -4.01 0.08 2.20
N GLN A 124 -3.28 0.17 1.08
CA GLN A 124 -3.74 -0.34 -0.21
C GLN A 124 -3.64 -1.88 -0.27
N GLU A 125 -2.51 -2.46 0.15
CA GLU A 125 -2.38 -3.92 0.12
C GLU A 125 -3.39 -4.64 1.04
N ARG A 126 -3.78 -4.01 2.16
CA ARG A 126 -4.85 -4.56 3.00
C ARG A 126 -6.19 -4.62 2.28
N ALA A 127 -6.53 -3.60 1.49
CA ALA A 127 -7.78 -3.60 0.72
C ALA A 127 -7.78 -4.73 -0.32
N ASP A 128 -6.69 -4.85 -1.09
CA ASP A 128 -6.52 -5.90 -2.10
C ASP A 128 -6.55 -7.32 -1.47
N PHE A 129 -5.95 -7.48 -0.29
CA PHE A 129 -6.00 -8.74 0.46
C PHE A 129 -7.44 -9.12 0.85
N PHE A 130 -8.22 -8.17 1.36
CA PHE A 130 -9.60 -8.45 1.75
C PHE A 130 -10.51 -8.75 0.55
N GLU A 131 -10.26 -8.15 -0.60
CA GLU A 131 -10.95 -8.50 -1.84
C GLU A 131 -10.72 -9.97 -2.21
N TRP A 132 -9.46 -10.43 -2.14
CA TRP A 132 -9.12 -11.82 -2.39
C TRP A 132 -9.76 -12.77 -1.37
N VAL A 133 -9.73 -12.43 -0.08
CA VAL A 133 -10.39 -13.23 0.98
C VAL A 133 -11.90 -13.30 0.74
N ALA A 134 -12.55 -12.19 0.42
CA ALA A 134 -13.98 -12.14 0.17
C ALA A 134 -14.39 -13.02 -1.02
N CYS A 135 -13.62 -12.99 -2.11
CA CYS A 135 -13.84 -13.87 -3.26
C CYS A 135 -13.78 -15.35 -2.89
N ASN A 136 -12.78 -15.76 -2.10
CA ASN A 136 -12.65 -17.15 -1.66
C ASN A 136 -13.78 -17.57 -0.71
N LEU A 137 -14.18 -16.69 0.21
CA LEU A 137 -15.31 -16.94 1.10
C LEU A 137 -16.62 -17.09 0.32
N LEU A 138 -16.83 -16.31 -0.74
CA LEU A 138 -17.99 -16.45 -1.62
C LEU A 138 -18.02 -17.82 -2.30
N PHE A 139 -16.90 -18.27 -2.87
CA PHE A 139 -16.81 -19.60 -3.47
C PHE A 139 -17.05 -20.72 -2.46
N ALA A 140 -16.48 -20.61 -1.27
CA ALA A 140 -16.72 -21.56 -0.18
C ALA A 140 -18.20 -21.61 0.20
N ALA A 141 -18.87 -20.45 0.32
CA ALA A 141 -20.29 -20.37 0.63
C ALA A 141 -21.17 -21.04 -0.44
N VAL A 142 -20.88 -20.80 -1.73
CA VAL A 142 -21.61 -21.43 -2.84
C VAL A 142 -21.42 -22.95 -2.84
N ALA A 143 -20.19 -23.44 -2.61
CA ALA A 143 -19.90 -24.86 -2.52
C ALA A 143 -20.66 -25.52 -1.34
N LEU A 144 -20.60 -24.89 -0.16
CA LEU A 144 -21.33 -25.37 1.03
C LEU A 144 -22.84 -25.37 0.80
N PHE A 145 -23.39 -24.37 0.14
CA PHE A 145 -24.81 -24.32 -0.22
C PHE A 145 -25.20 -25.48 -1.16
N GLY A 146 -24.37 -25.77 -2.17
CA GLY A 146 -24.55 -26.94 -3.05
C GLY A 146 -24.55 -28.26 -2.28
N VAL A 147 -23.59 -28.45 -1.36
CA VAL A 147 -23.53 -29.64 -0.50
C VAL A 147 -24.73 -29.72 0.42
N TYR A 148 -25.12 -28.62 1.05
CA TYR A 148 -26.28 -28.54 1.95
C TYR A 148 -27.56 -28.95 1.22
N THR A 149 -27.83 -28.35 0.05
CA THR A 149 -29.03 -28.65 -0.75
C THR A 149 -29.04 -30.11 -1.21
N ARG A 150 -27.90 -30.66 -1.64
CA ARG A 150 -27.76 -32.08 -1.99
C ARG A 150 -28.03 -32.98 -0.79
N ALA A 151 -27.45 -32.69 0.37
CA ALA A 151 -27.65 -33.46 1.60
C ALA A 151 -29.13 -33.44 2.03
N ARG A 152 -29.78 -32.27 1.93
CA ARG A 152 -31.21 -32.11 2.22
C ARG A 152 -32.07 -32.96 1.27
N ARG A 153 -31.79 -32.94 -0.03
CA ARG A 153 -32.48 -33.76 -1.03
C ARG A 153 -32.31 -35.27 -0.75
N GLN A 154 -31.09 -35.70 -0.42
CA GLN A 154 -30.81 -37.10 -0.09
C GLN A 154 -31.58 -37.56 1.15
N ARG A 155 -31.63 -36.75 2.22
CA ARG A 155 -32.42 -37.05 3.43
C ARG A 155 -33.91 -37.20 3.12
N VAL A 156 -34.47 -36.34 2.28
CA VAL A 156 -35.88 -36.44 1.87
C VAL A 156 -36.16 -37.70 1.05
N LEU A 157 -35.26 -38.05 0.12
CA LEU A 157 -35.40 -39.27 -0.69
C LEU A 157 -35.30 -40.54 0.16
N GLN A 158 -34.37 -40.59 1.12
CA GLN A 158 -34.26 -41.70 2.08
C GLN A 158 -35.53 -41.82 2.93
N ALA A 159 -36.08 -40.70 3.42
CA ALA A 159 -37.34 -40.70 4.16
C ALA A 159 -38.51 -41.22 3.32
N ARG A 160 -38.58 -40.84 2.03
CA ARG A 160 -39.60 -41.36 1.09
C ARG A 160 -39.44 -42.86 0.84
N GLN A 161 -38.21 -43.34 0.64
CA GLN A 161 -37.94 -44.77 0.46
C GLN A 161 -38.33 -45.58 1.70
N LEU A 162 -38.06 -45.05 2.91
CA LEU A 162 -38.48 -45.68 4.16
C LEU A 162 -40.01 -45.69 4.31
N ALA A 163 -40.68 -44.57 4.04
CA ALA A 163 -42.15 -44.47 4.11
C ALA A 163 -42.85 -45.41 3.11
N ALA A 164 -42.30 -45.54 1.88
CA ALA A 164 -42.79 -46.48 0.88
C ALA A 164 -42.68 -47.95 1.34
N ARG A 165 -41.65 -48.30 2.11
CA ARG A 165 -41.50 -49.65 2.69
C ARG A 165 -42.45 -49.93 3.86
N ILE A 166 -42.91 -48.90 4.57
CA ILE A 166 -43.81 -49.02 5.74
C ILE A 166 -45.30 -48.84 5.34
N GLY A 167 -45.60 -48.61 4.06
CA GLY A 167 -46.98 -48.50 3.57
C GLY A 167 -47.68 -47.18 3.92
N LEU A 168 -46.95 -46.15 4.36
CA LEU A 168 -47.50 -44.85 4.80
C LEU A 168 -47.77 -43.86 3.65
N GLY A 169 -47.78 -44.31 2.40
CA GLY A 169 -47.74 -43.43 1.21
C GLY A 169 -49.00 -43.38 0.34
N GLY A 170 -50.12 -43.98 0.75
CA GLY A 170 -51.33 -44.05 -0.06
C GLY A 170 -52.59 -43.62 0.67
N ARG A 171 -53.00 -42.36 0.49
CA ARG A 171 -54.41 -41.96 0.43
C ARG A 171 -54.55 -40.66 -0.34
#